data_AF-A0A0T1TNP3-F1
#
_entry.id   AF-A0A0T1TNP3-F1
#
_cell.length_a   1.000
_cell.length_b   1.000
_cell.length_c   1.000
_cell.angle_alpha   90.00
_cell.angle_beta   90.00
_cell.angle_gamma   90.00
#
_symmetry.space_group_name_H-M   'P 1'
#
loop_
_entity.id
_entity.type
_entity.pdbx_description
1 polymer ?
#
loop_
_entity_poly.entity_id
_entity_poly.type
_entity_poly.pdbx_seq_one_letter_code
_entity_poly.pdbx_strand_id
1 'polypeptide(L)'
;MAGGLVAALGVGLGVWASSDDDGTAPAGSAASRQAARTPGDTGAAAAQAPTPTPTRSYALSTTPRTIPAVSAHTPARGPGWKPQSTRRVVVSDAGLADEGRLVAGELGLTYAGEKDDVRAGDLRLALNDDEGANPESYTMTVRGGRVTISAPSDAGVFYGTRTLKQEVHAGGTAPEGVVRDQPAKPQRGFTLDIARKHFTAGWIEDRVRELGDLKYNQLGLHFSDDQAFRIESDSHPEIVSNPHLTKAEVKKIVDLAASRHITVVPEIDSPGHLGAVLAAHPELQLRNASGVATRGAIDISKDDSADLLDDLLDEYADVFPGAYWHLGGDEYQALTVSSPAASYPQLAAAAAARYGSGAGVADLTTGWLNDRADTVRAHDRTMRVWNDGFFRGTSVKPASDLVVAYWTGKEIGARPPVEYLSAGRKVLNYNDEYLYYVLGEPNDFAYPTGKRIYEQWTPRVLRGTTPVPAKYDAQILGGSFSVWCDLANSQTQDQIAAGIRMPLRATSQKLWDAGTPPLTWTQFTALANRLG
;
A
#
# COMPACT_ATOMS: atom_id res chain seq x y z
N MET A 1 -0.17 53.97 22.76
CA MET A 1 1.27 54.11 22.48
C MET A 1 1.57 53.20 21.29
N ALA A 2 1.24 53.66 20.07
CA ALA A 2 2.16 54.18 19.04
C ALA A 2 3.05 53.05 18.47
N GLY A 3 3.09 52.71 17.18
CA GLY A 3 2.41 53.07 15.93
C GLY A 3 2.58 51.86 14.98
N GLY A 4 2.12 51.75 13.73
CA GLY A 4 1.57 52.64 12.73
C GLY A 4 1.97 52.01 11.38
N LEU A 5 1.04 51.75 10.46
CA LEU A 5 1.39 51.58 9.04
C LEU A 5 0.21 51.97 8.15
N VAL A 6 0.56 52.79 7.15
CA VAL A 6 -0.30 53.52 6.22
C VAL A 6 -0.64 52.65 5.01
N ALA A 7 -1.90 52.67 4.61
CA ALA A 7 -2.40 52.14 3.34
C ALA A 7 -2.51 53.26 2.30
N ALA A 8 -2.13 52.97 1.05
CA ALA A 8 -2.42 53.82 -0.10
C ALA A 8 -3.05 52.98 -1.21
N LEU A 9 -4.30 53.29 -1.52
CA LEU A 9 -5.09 52.84 -2.67
C LEU A 9 -4.83 53.78 -3.86
N GLY A 10 -4.69 53.21 -5.06
CA GLY A 10 -4.69 53.94 -6.32
C GLY A 10 -5.76 53.38 -7.26
N VAL A 11 -6.78 54.19 -7.51
CA VAL A 11 -7.87 53.97 -8.48
C VAL A 11 -7.56 54.78 -9.74
N GLY A 12 -7.82 54.22 -10.92
CA GLY A 12 -7.81 54.95 -12.19
C GLY A 12 -8.92 54.45 -13.12
N LEU A 13 -9.86 55.33 -13.44
CA LEU A 13 -11.00 55.18 -14.35
C LEU A 13 -10.86 56.17 -15.53
N GLY A 14 -11.39 55.79 -16.70
CA GLY A 14 -11.64 56.64 -17.89
C GLY A 14 -11.66 55.76 -19.15
N VAL A 15 -12.74 55.41 -19.86
CA VAL A 15 -13.94 56.07 -20.42
C VAL A 15 -13.77 56.57 -21.88
N TRP A 16 -14.35 55.77 -22.81
CA TRP A 16 -15.10 56.06 -24.07
C TRP A 16 -14.45 56.73 -25.31
N ALA A 17 -14.68 56.14 -26.51
CA ALA A 17 -15.64 56.61 -27.54
C ALA A 17 -15.49 55.92 -28.95
N SER A 18 -16.65 55.44 -29.49
CA SER A 18 -17.22 55.42 -30.88
C SER A 18 -16.30 55.28 -32.14
N SER A 19 -16.46 54.29 -33.04
CA SER A 19 -17.48 54.05 -34.12
C SER A 19 -17.29 54.87 -35.41
N ASP A 20 -17.13 54.20 -36.55
CA ASP A 20 -17.98 54.29 -37.78
C ASP A 20 -17.27 53.82 -39.07
N ASP A 21 -18.15 53.44 -40.01
CA ASP A 21 -18.01 52.66 -41.23
C ASP A 21 -17.86 53.57 -42.49
N ASP A 22 -17.96 52.96 -43.68
CA ASP A 22 -18.00 53.52 -45.06
C ASP A 22 -16.61 53.67 -45.75
N GLY A 23 -16.40 53.30 -47.02
CA GLY A 23 -17.31 52.92 -48.09
C GLY A 23 -16.75 53.40 -49.43
N THR A 24 -16.53 52.45 -50.35
CA THR A 24 -16.57 52.58 -51.83
C THR A 24 -15.55 53.44 -52.63
N ALA A 25 -15.06 52.78 -53.70
CA ALA A 25 -14.31 53.22 -54.90
C ALA A 25 -15.18 54.13 -55.83
N PRO A 26 -14.89 54.43 -57.14
CA PRO A 26 -13.92 53.85 -58.09
C PRO A 26 -13.32 54.77 -59.20
N ALA A 27 -12.59 54.13 -60.12
CA ALA A 27 -12.74 54.21 -61.60
C ALA A 27 -11.61 54.83 -62.45
N GLY A 28 -11.36 54.16 -63.61
CA GLY A 28 -10.71 54.70 -64.82
C GLY A 28 -9.55 53.84 -65.36
N SER A 29 -9.74 52.61 -65.84
CA SER A 29 -10.12 52.18 -67.20
C SER A 29 -9.30 52.76 -68.37
N ALA A 30 -8.55 51.89 -69.09
CA ALA A 30 -8.60 51.78 -70.56
C ALA A 30 -7.78 50.56 -71.07
N ALA A 31 -8.47 49.65 -71.75
CA ALA A 31 -7.91 48.59 -72.61
C ALA A 31 -7.53 49.18 -74.00
N SER A 32 -6.71 48.62 -74.89
CA SER A 32 -6.82 47.29 -75.49
C SER A 32 -5.77 47.08 -76.63
N ARG A 33 -5.28 45.83 -76.75
CA ARG A 33 -4.92 44.99 -77.93
C ARG A 33 -4.15 45.58 -79.14
N GLN A 34 -3.03 44.94 -79.52
CA GLN A 34 -2.97 43.96 -80.64
C GLN A 34 -1.61 43.25 -80.82
N ALA A 35 -1.73 42.05 -81.40
CA ALA A 35 -0.83 40.91 -81.66
C ALA A 35 0.57 41.13 -82.27
N ALA A 36 1.49 40.21 -81.97
CA ALA A 36 2.45 39.63 -82.93
C ALA A 36 2.98 38.25 -82.47
N ARG A 37 3.48 37.48 -83.45
CA ARG A 37 3.61 36.01 -83.51
C ARG A 37 4.85 35.41 -82.82
N THR A 38 4.74 34.11 -82.51
CA THR A 38 5.73 33.09 -82.02
C THR A 38 7.04 33.03 -82.84
N PRO A 39 8.18 32.48 -82.34
CA PRO A 39 8.32 31.04 -82.00
C PRO A 39 9.26 30.65 -80.84
N GLY A 40 8.90 29.55 -80.17
CA GLY A 40 9.77 28.44 -79.70
C GLY A 40 10.96 28.72 -78.78
N ASP A 41 10.86 28.29 -77.52
CA ASP A 41 12.01 27.73 -76.81
C ASP A 41 11.57 26.58 -75.88
N THR A 42 12.30 25.47 -75.98
CA THR A 42 12.10 24.23 -75.25
C THR A 42 12.59 24.37 -73.81
N GLY A 43 11.71 24.82 -72.92
CA GLY A 43 11.96 24.82 -71.48
C GLY A 43 11.70 23.44 -70.89
N ALA A 44 12.76 22.68 -70.63
CA ALA A 44 12.71 21.51 -69.76
C ALA A 44 12.09 21.90 -68.41
N ALA A 45 10.93 21.34 -68.09
CA ALA A 45 10.32 21.50 -66.78
C ALA A 45 11.25 20.87 -65.73
N ALA A 46 12.00 21.70 -65.01
CA ALA A 46 12.67 21.28 -63.80
C ALA A 46 11.59 20.75 -62.85
N ALA A 47 11.61 19.43 -62.63
CA ALA A 47 10.78 18.81 -61.60
C ALA A 47 11.11 19.52 -60.27
N GLN A 48 10.13 20.24 -59.73
CA GLN A 48 10.25 20.81 -58.38
C GLN A 48 10.54 19.64 -57.44
N ALA A 49 11.69 19.70 -56.76
CA ALA A 49 12.00 18.79 -55.67
C ALA A 49 10.83 18.84 -54.67
N PRO A 50 10.31 17.68 -54.19
CA PRO A 50 9.20 17.68 -53.27
C PRO A 50 9.58 18.53 -52.05
N THR A 51 8.77 19.56 -51.77
CA THR A 51 8.88 20.36 -50.56
C THR A 51 8.91 19.40 -49.38
N PRO A 52 9.95 19.41 -48.52
CA PRO A 52 10.01 18.49 -47.39
C PRO A 52 8.75 18.67 -46.56
N THR A 53 7.93 17.63 -46.47
CA THR A 53 6.78 17.62 -45.57
C THR A 53 7.30 17.92 -44.17
N PRO A 54 6.72 18.88 -43.43
CA PRO A 54 7.21 19.20 -42.10
C PRO A 54 7.28 17.91 -41.29
N THR A 55 8.49 17.49 -40.93
CA THR A 55 8.70 16.36 -40.04
C THR A 55 7.96 16.71 -38.76
N ARG A 56 6.94 15.92 -38.38
CA ARG A 56 6.20 16.17 -37.14
C ARG A 56 7.22 16.33 -36.01
N SER A 57 7.35 17.54 -35.49
CA SER A 57 8.21 17.82 -34.35
C SER A 57 7.44 17.48 -33.09
N TYR A 58 7.87 16.44 -32.40
CA TYR A 58 7.29 16.04 -31.13
C TYR A 58 8.02 16.75 -29.99
N ALA A 59 7.27 17.26 -29.02
CA ALA A 59 7.84 17.78 -27.78
C ALA A 59 8.61 16.68 -27.05
N LEU A 60 9.62 17.08 -26.27
CA LEU A 60 10.30 16.15 -25.37
C LEU A 60 9.30 15.77 -24.27
N SER A 61 9.14 14.49 -24.01
CA SER A 61 8.24 14.02 -22.97
C SER A 61 8.66 14.48 -21.56
N THR A 62 7.67 14.53 -20.68
CA THR A 62 7.87 14.79 -19.25
C THR A 62 7.66 13.51 -18.46
N THR A 63 8.21 13.45 -17.24
CA THR A 63 8.01 12.32 -16.33
C THR A 63 6.52 12.04 -16.08
N PRO A 64 6.09 10.77 -16.18
CA PRO A 64 4.74 10.35 -15.83
C PRO A 64 4.30 10.85 -14.47
N ARG A 65 3.04 11.28 -14.37
CA ARG A 65 2.47 11.78 -13.12
C ARG A 65 1.61 10.70 -12.48
N THR A 66 2.27 9.86 -11.68
CA THR A 66 1.65 8.71 -10.99
C THR A 66 1.79 8.82 -9.47
N ILE A 67 0.98 8.06 -8.76
CA ILE A 67 1.10 7.81 -7.32
C ILE A 67 1.19 6.29 -7.12
N PRO A 68 2.33 5.76 -6.64
CA PRO A 68 3.55 6.49 -6.30
C PRO A 68 4.26 7.06 -7.55
N ALA A 69 5.04 8.13 -7.35
CA ALA A 69 5.86 8.72 -8.40
C ALA A 69 6.94 7.75 -8.87
N VAL A 70 7.17 7.71 -10.19
CA VAL A 70 8.24 6.88 -10.78
C VAL A 70 9.62 7.42 -10.38
N SER A 71 10.53 6.52 -10.04
CA SER A 71 11.89 6.89 -9.60
C SER A 71 12.79 7.40 -10.72
N ALA A 72 12.67 6.89 -11.95
CA ALA A 72 13.44 7.37 -13.09
C ALA A 72 12.64 7.41 -14.40
N HIS A 73 12.86 8.47 -15.18
CA HIS A 73 12.31 8.62 -16.54
C HIS A 73 13.36 9.21 -17.48
N THR A 74 13.65 8.51 -18.57
CA THR A 74 14.46 9.02 -19.68
C THR A 74 13.51 9.55 -20.76
N PRO A 75 13.44 10.87 -20.96
CA PRO A 75 12.49 11.45 -21.89
C PRO A 75 12.90 11.25 -23.34
N ALA A 76 11.92 11.17 -24.24
CA ALA A 76 12.12 11.04 -25.68
C ALA A 76 11.08 11.83 -26.47
N ARG A 77 11.33 12.02 -27.76
CA ARG A 77 10.42 12.65 -28.71
C ARG A 77 9.78 11.58 -29.57
N GLY A 78 8.48 11.68 -29.81
CA GLY A 78 7.78 10.84 -30.76
C GLY A 78 6.26 10.85 -30.56
N PRO A 79 5.54 10.00 -31.30
CA PRO A 79 4.08 9.99 -31.32
C PRO A 79 3.41 9.55 -30.01
N GLY A 80 4.15 8.96 -29.07
CA GLY A 80 3.57 8.36 -27.86
C GLY A 80 2.72 7.14 -28.18
N TRP A 81 1.89 6.74 -27.23
CA TRP A 81 0.94 5.63 -27.35
C TRP A 81 -0.41 6.01 -26.74
N LYS A 82 -1.50 5.42 -27.24
CA LYS A 82 -2.85 5.65 -26.74
C LYS A 82 -3.63 4.33 -26.76
N PRO A 83 -4.40 3.98 -25.72
CA PRO A 83 -5.27 2.81 -25.79
C PRO A 83 -6.32 2.96 -26.90
N GLN A 84 -6.61 1.87 -27.61
CA GLN A 84 -7.67 1.78 -28.61
C GLN A 84 -8.19 0.33 -28.64
N SER A 85 -9.48 0.14 -28.89
CA SER A 85 -10.10 -1.20 -28.93
C SER A 85 -9.54 -2.12 -30.02
N THR A 86 -9.00 -1.54 -31.10
CA THR A 86 -8.33 -2.27 -32.19
C THR A 86 -6.90 -2.69 -31.85
N ARG A 87 -6.31 -2.15 -30.78
CA ARG A 87 -4.98 -2.54 -30.30
C ARG A 87 -5.10 -3.75 -29.38
N ARG A 88 -4.00 -4.47 -29.26
CA ARG A 88 -3.92 -5.69 -28.47
C ARG A 88 -2.90 -5.60 -27.35
N VAL A 89 -3.16 -6.38 -26.29
CA VAL A 89 -2.18 -6.76 -25.28
C VAL A 89 -1.64 -8.13 -25.66
N VAL A 90 -0.32 -8.24 -25.74
CA VAL A 90 0.40 -9.51 -25.99
C VAL A 90 1.37 -9.76 -24.84
N VAL A 91 1.59 -11.03 -24.53
CA VAL A 91 2.54 -11.46 -23.50
C VAL A 91 3.67 -12.26 -24.14
N SER A 92 4.87 -12.20 -23.56
CA SER A 92 6.00 -13.04 -23.98
C SER A 92 6.05 -14.40 -23.29
N ASP A 93 5.21 -14.60 -22.28
CA ASP A 93 5.16 -15.79 -21.44
C ASP A 93 3.71 -16.04 -21.02
N ALA A 94 3.26 -17.29 -21.03
CA ALA A 94 1.91 -17.68 -20.66
C ALA A 94 1.55 -17.35 -19.19
N GLY A 95 2.54 -17.28 -18.29
CA GLY A 95 2.36 -16.89 -16.89
C GLY A 95 1.79 -15.48 -16.72
N LEU A 96 2.12 -14.56 -17.64
CA LEU A 96 1.64 -13.17 -17.64
C LEU A 96 0.20 -13.00 -18.15
N ALA A 97 -0.53 -14.11 -18.36
CA ALA A 97 -1.85 -14.06 -18.96
C ALA A 97 -2.87 -13.30 -18.12
N ASP A 98 -2.75 -13.34 -16.78
CA ASP A 98 -3.64 -12.62 -15.88
C ASP A 98 -3.39 -11.11 -15.92
N GLU A 99 -2.12 -10.68 -15.89
CA GLU A 99 -1.74 -9.27 -16.08
C GLU A 99 -2.22 -8.77 -17.44
N GLY A 100 -2.03 -9.59 -18.48
CA GLY A 100 -2.45 -9.29 -19.85
C GLY A 100 -3.96 -9.08 -19.97
N ARG A 101 -4.76 -9.97 -19.38
CA ARG A 101 -6.23 -9.84 -19.34
C ARG A 101 -6.68 -8.64 -18.52
N LEU A 102 -6.07 -8.43 -17.35
CA LEU A 102 -6.41 -7.32 -16.46
C LEU A 102 -6.21 -5.97 -17.15
N VAL A 103 -5.01 -5.71 -17.66
CA VAL A 103 -4.71 -4.41 -18.29
C VAL A 103 -5.48 -4.22 -19.59
N ALA A 104 -5.74 -5.30 -20.34
CA ALA A 104 -6.60 -5.24 -21.52
C ALA A 104 -8.02 -4.78 -21.17
N GLY A 105 -8.61 -5.35 -20.12
CA GLY A 105 -9.94 -4.95 -19.64
C GLY A 105 -9.97 -3.50 -19.15
N GLU A 106 -8.99 -3.10 -18.33
CA GLU A 106 -8.95 -1.75 -17.74
C GLU A 106 -8.70 -0.63 -18.76
N LEU A 107 -7.93 -0.92 -19.82
CA LEU A 107 -7.60 0.05 -20.86
C LEU A 107 -8.42 -0.14 -22.15
N GLY A 108 -9.37 -1.07 -22.17
CA GLY A 108 -10.25 -1.33 -23.31
C GLY A 108 -9.52 -1.83 -24.56
N LEU A 109 -8.52 -2.71 -24.41
CA LEU A 109 -7.81 -3.40 -25.49
C LEU A 109 -8.28 -4.85 -25.61
N THR A 110 -7.89 -5.52 -26.70
CA THR A 110 -8.08 -6.97 -26.86
C THR A 110 -6.89 -7.74 -26.29
N TYR A 111 -7.10 -8.68 -25.37
CA TYR A 111 -6.05 -9.62 -24.97
C TYR A 111 -5.83 -10.65 -26.09
N ALA A 112 -4.62 -10.72 -26.64
CA ALA A 112 -4.29 -11.57 -27.78
C ALA A 112 -3.47 -12.82 -27.42
N GLY A 113 -3.23 -13.06 -26.13
CA GLY A 113 -2.44 -14.20 -25.68
C GLY A 113 -0.93 -14.01 -25.86
N GLU A 114 -0.22 -15.12 -25.73
CA GLU A 114 1.21 -15.19 -25.97
C GLU A 114 1.51 -15.05 -27.48
N LYS A 115 2.47 -14.17 -27.80
CA LYS A 115 2.91 -13.88 -29.16
C LYS A 115 4.39 -13.55 -29.22
N ASP A 116 5.06 -14.14 -30.21
CA ASP A 116 6.42 -13.77 -30.59
C ASP A 116 6.46 -12.52 -31.48
N ASP A 117 5.33 -12.16 -32.12
CA ASP A 117 5.23 -11.03 -33.02
C ASP A 117 4.92 -9.72 -32.30
N VAL A 118 5.60 -8.63 -32.67
CA VAL A 118 5.33 -7.28 -32.18
C VAL A 118 4.78 -6.43 -33.32
N ARG A 119 3.52 -6.00 -33.21
CA ARG A 119 2.85 -5.14 -34.19
C ARG A 119 2.80 -3.69 -33.72
N ALA A 120 2.59 -2.79 -34.68
CA ALA A 120 2.33 -1.38 -34.37
C ALA A 120 1.09 -1.26 -33.48
N GLY A 121 1.17 -0.43 -32.43
CA GLY A 121 0.07 -0.25 -31.48
C GLY A 121 0.05 -1.21 -30.29
N ASP A 122 0.82 -2.30 -30.32
CA ASP A 122 0.80 -3.31 -29.26
C ASP A 122 1.23 -2.73 -27.89
N LEU A 123 0.57 -3.23 -26.84
CA LEU A 123 1.11 -3.26 -25.48
C LEU A 123 1.69 -4.67 -25.26
N ARG A 124 3.01 -4.77 -25.09
CA ARG A 124 3.70 -6.02 -24.80
C ARG A 124 4.07 -6.08 -23.32
N LEU A 125 3.72 -7.18 -22.67
CA LEU A 125 4.20 -7.53 -21.33
C LEU A 125 5.24 -8.64 -21.46
N ALA A 126 6.36 -8.53 -20.75
CA ALA A 126 7.44 -9.50 -20.85
C ALA A 126 8.18 -9.72 -19.54
N LEU A 127 8.61 -10.96 -19.33
CA LEU A 127 9.63 -11.25 -18.33
C LEU A 127 11.03 -10.96 -18.90
N ASN A 128 11.98 -10.60 -18.04
CA ASN A 128 13.39 -10.50 -18.39
C ASN A 128 14.25 -11.35 -17.46
N ASP A 129 15.42 -11.75 -17.94
CA ASP A 129 16.35 -12.64 -17.24
C ASP A 129 17.29 -11.85 -16.29
N ASP A 130 16.82 -10.74 -15.71
CA ASP A 130 17.64 -9.91 -14.81
C ASP A 130 17.76 -10.57 -13.42
N GLU A 131 18.55 -11.64 -13.34
CA GLU A 131 18.80 -12.36 -12.09
C GLU A 131 19.34 -11.44 -10.98
N GLY A 132 18.73 -11.51 -9.79
CA GLY A 132 19.12 -10.71 -8.62
C GLY A 132 18.56 -9.28 -8.61
N ALA A 133 17.82 -8.86 -9.64
CA ALA A 133 17.05 -7.62 -9.59
C ALA A 133 15.89 -7.72 -8.59
N ASN A 134 15.39 -6.57 -8.15
CA ASN A 134 14.20 -6.54 -7.30
C ASN A 134 13.00 -7.10 -8.09
N PRO A 135 12.28 -8.13 -7.58
CA PRO A 135 11.16 -8.74 -8.30
C PRO A 135 10.04 -7.75 -8.65
N GLU A 136 9.89 -6.69 -7.85
CA GLU A 136 8.88 -5.63 -8.03
C GLU A 136 9.36 -4.49 -8.93
N SER A 137 10.60 -4.56 -9.44
CA SER A 137 11.12 -3.57 -10.39
C SER A 137 10.56 -3.78 -11.79
N TYR A 138 10.49 -2.71 -12.58
CA TYR A 138 10.06 -2.80 -13.97
C TYR A 138 10.65 -1.69 -14.84
N THR A 139 10.67 -1.98 -16.14
CA THR A 139 10.96 -1.01 -17.20
C THR A 139 9.74 -0.87 -18.11
N MET A 140 9.21 0.34 -18.24
CA MET A 140 8.17 0.66 -19.22
C MET A 140 8.77 1.53 -20.33
N THR A 141 8.80 1.01 -21.54
CA THR A 141 9.28 1.72 -22.74
C THR A 141 8.12 2.06 -23.64
N VAL A 142 7.94 3.35 -23.92
CA VAL A 142 7.01 3.85 -24.93
C VAL A 142 7.82 4.28 -26.13
N ARG A 143 7.66 3.59 -27.27
CA ARG A 143 8.42 3.89 -28.50
C ARG A 143 7.68 3.57 -29.79
N GLY A 144 7.63 4.54 -30.70
CA GLY A 144 7.12 4.40 -32.05
C GLY A 144 5.67 3.90 -32.09
N GLY A 145 4.82 4.41 -31.20
CA GLY A 145 3.42 3.98 -31.15
C GLY A 145 3.18 2.65 -30.44
N ARG A 146 4.12 2.14 -29.64
CA ARG A 146 4.03 0.89 -28.88
C ARG A 146 4.43 1.08 -27.43
N VAL A 147 3.97 0.18 -26.56
CA VAL A 147 4.43 0.08 -25.17
C VAL A 147 5.01 -1.30 -24.93
N THR A 148 6.12 -1.37 -24.22
CA THR A 148 6.66 -2.62 -23.68
C THR A 148 6.91 -2.43 -22.19
N ILE A 149 6.31 -3.28 -21.37
CA ILE A 149 6.57 -3.40 -19.94
C ILE A 149 7.34 -4.69 -19.74
N SER A 150 8.52 -4.59 -19.12
CA SER A 150 9.37 -5.73 -18.85
C SER A 150 9.89 -5.71 -17.42
N ALA A 151 9.94 -6.86 -16.76
CA ALA A 151 10.33 -7.00 -15.36
C ALA A 151 10.88 -8.41 -15.08
N PRO A 152 11.63 -8.60 -13.97
CA PRO A 152 12.15 -9.92 -13.58
C PRO A 152 11.09 -10.85 -13.00
N SER A 153 9.89 -10.34 -12.68
CA SER A 153 8.77 -11.15 -12.21
C SER A 153 7.42 -10.54 -12.60
N ASP A 154 6.36 -11.34 -12.47
CA ASP A 154 4.97 -10.95 -12.72
C ASP A 154 4.56 -9.72 -11.89
N ALA A 155 5.03 -9.60 -10.64
CA ALA A 155 4.74 -8.46 -9.76
C ALA A 155 5.27 -7.14 -10.34
N GLY A 156 6.49 -7.15 -10.88
CA GLY A 156 7.06 -6.00 -11.57
C GLY A 156 6.28 -5.65 -12.84
N VAL A 157 5.88 -6.66 -13.64
CA VAL A 157 5.01 -6.44 -14.81
C VAL A 157 3.71 -5.78 -14.38
N PHE A 158 3.03 -6.32 -13.37
CA PHE A 158 1.81 -5.76 -12.80
C PHE A 158 1.98 -4.30 -12.38
N TYR A 159 3.03 -3.96 -11.63
CA TYR A 159 3.28 -2.57 -11.23
C TYR A 159 3.60 -1.64 -12.39
N GLY A 160 4.25 -2.14 -13.44
CA GLY A 160 4.38 -1.42 -14.70
C GLY A 160 3.03 -1.11 -15.35
N THR A 161 2.09 -2.07 -15.31
CA THR A 161 0.73 -1.82 -15.83
C THR A 161 -0.03 -0.78 -15.01
N ARG A 162 0.19 -0.70 -13.69
CA ARG A 162 -0.40 0.34 -12.83
C ARG A 162 0.08 1.73 -13.24
N THR A 163 1.38 1.88 -13.49
CA THR A 163 1.96 3.13 -14.00
C THR A 163 1.37 3.52 -15.35
N LEU A 164 1.28 2.58 -16.29
CA LEU A 164 0.65 2.82 -17.59
C LEU A 164 -0.82 3.25 -17.44
N LYS A 165 -1.59 2.54 -16.61
CA LYS A 165 -3.00 2.82 -16.34
C LYS A 165 -3.19 4.24 -15.85
N GLN A 166 -2.43 4.65 -14.84
CA GLN A 166 -2.49 6.00 -14.28
C GLN A 166 -2.09 7.08 -15.29
N GLU A 167 -1.00 6.87 -16.03
CA GLU A 167 -0.53 7.83 -17.05
C GLU A 167 -1.58 8.04 -18.14
N VAL A 168 -2.18 6.96 -18.63
CA VAL A 168 -3.23 6.99 -19.65
C VAL A 168 -4.53 7.60 -19.11
N HIS A 169 -4.89 7.33 -17.85
CA HIS A 169 -6.07 7.91 -17.24
C HIS A 169 -5.95 9.44 -17.08
N ALA A 170 -4.79 9.93 -16.63
CA ALA A 170 -4.56 11.35 -16.42
C ALA A 170 -4.33 12.15 -17.71
N GLY A 171 -3.58 11.58 -18.67
CA GLY A 171 -3.12 12.28 -19.87
C GLY A 171 -3.80 11.85 -21.17
N GLY A 172 -4.61 10.77 -21.15
CA GLY A 172 -5.23 10.17 -22.33
C GLY A 172 -4.25 9.48 -23.29
N THR A 173 -2.95 9.53 -23.01
CA THR A 173 -1.85 8.95 -23.81
C THR A 173 -0.68 8.62 -22.88
N ALA A 174 0.19 7.69 -23.28
CA ALA A 174 1.51 7.50 -22.70
C ALA A 174 2.55 8.16 -23.62
N PRO A 175 3.31 9.17 -23.16
CA PRO A 175 4.32 9.84 -23.98
C PRO A 175 5.57 8.96 -24.18
N GLU A 176 6.35 9.27 -25.22
CA GLU A 176 7.58 8.55 -25.53
C GLU A 176 8.61 8.63 -24.41
N GLY A 177 9.35 7.56 -24.18
CA GLY A 177 10.38 7.54 -23.15
C GLY A 177 10.54 6.18 -22.51
N VAL A 178 11.39 6.14 -21.48
CA VAL A 178 11.66 4.94 -20.70
C VAL A 178 11.51 5.26 -19.23
N VAL A 179 10.57 4.60 -18.56
CA VAL A 179 10.48 4.56 -17.10
C VAL A 179 11.24 3.35 -16.59
N ARG A 180 12.04 3.54 -15.55
CA ARG A 180 12.65 2.46 -14.76
C ARG A 180 12.27 2.72 -13.31
N ASP A 181 11.70 1.73 -12.65
CA ASP A 181 11.09 1.96 -11.34
C ASP A 181 11.13 0.73 -10.45
N GLN A 182 11.20 0.96 -9.14
CA GLN A 182 11.24 -0.08 -8.10
C GLN A 182 10.89 0.55 -6.74
N PRO A 183 10.35 -0.23 -5.78
CA PRO A 183 10.04 0.28 -4.45
C PRO A 183 11.29 0.48 -3.60
N ALA A 184 11.29 1.52 -2.77
CA ALA A 184 12.33 1.76 -1.76
C ALA A 184 12.25 0.78 -0.58
N LYS A 185 11.06 0.26 -0.26
CA LYS A 185 10.83 -0.70 0.83
C LYS A 185 10.06 -1.94 0.33
N PRO A 186 10.49 -3.16 0.72
CA PRO A 186 9.88 -4.40 0.26
C PRO A 186 8.50 -4.69 0.85
N GLN A 187 8.11 -4.10 1.99
CA GLN A 187 6.80 -4.34 2.61
C GLN A 187 5.98 -3.07 2.70
N ARG A 188 4.81 -3.08 2.05
CA ARG A 188 3.91 -1.92 1.92
C ARG A 188 2.51 -2.39 2.28
N GLY A 189 2.14 -2.16 3.53
CA GLY A 189 0.96 -2.76 4.15
C GLY A 189 -0.20 -1.81 4.40
N PHE A 190 -1.40 -2.38 4.39
CA PHE A 190 -2.59 -1.80 4.98
C PHE A 190 -3.19 -2.82 5.94
N THR A 191 -3.46 -2.45 7.19
CA THR A 191 -4.09 -3.34 8.19
C THR A 191 -5.49 -2.86 8.51
N LEU A 192 -6.44 -3.79 8.57
CA LEU A 192 -7.85 -3.52 8.83
C LEU A 192 -8.32 -4.33 10.04
N ASP A 193 -8.78 -3.64 11.06
CA ASP A 193 -9.53 -4.21 12.19
C ASP A 193 -10.94 -4.57 11.73
N ILE A 194 -11.14 -5.84 11.40
CA ILE A 194 -12.44 -6.40 11.09
C ILE A 194 -13.10 -7.05 12.31
N ALA A 195 -12.33 -7.31 13.38
CA ALA A 195 -12.79 -7.84 14.66
C ALA A 195 -13.85 -6.90 15.28
N ARG A 196 -13.45 -5.66 15.58
CA ARG A 196 -14.31 -4.69 16.28
C ARG A 196 -15.41 -4.14 15.40
N LYS A 197 -15.18 -4.03 14.08
CA LYS A 197 -16.17 -3.60 13.08
C LYS A 197 -16.25 -4.59 11.93
N HIS A 198 -17.45 -5.12 11.67
CA HIS A 198 -17.68 -5.90 10.47
C HIS A 198 -17.63 -5.02 9.20
N PHE A 199 -16.78 -5.43 8.26
CA PHE A 199 -16.73 -4.93 6.89
C PHE A 199 -17.29 -5.97 5.93
N THR A 200 -18.04 -5.55 4.91
CA THR A 200 -18.53 -6.50 3.92
C THR A 200 -17.38 -6.99 3.04
N ALA A 201 -17.48 -8.22 2.52
CA ALA A 201 -16.48 -8.74 1.59
C ALA A 201 -16.25 -7.80 0.40
N GLY A 202 -17.33 -7.27 -0.19
CA GLY A 202 -17.26 -6.31 -1.30
C GLY A 202 -16.48 -5.03 -0.95
N TRP A 203 -16.64 -4.50 0.26
CA TRP A 203 -15.87 -3.32 0.69
C TRP A 203 -14.37 -3.64 0.79
N ILE A 204 -14.01 -4.80 1.34
CA ILE A 204 -12.62 -5.25 1.44
C ILE A 204 -12.03 -5.47 0.04
N GLU A 205 -12.78 -6.09 -0.88
CA GLU A 205 -12.36 -6.26 -2.27
C GLU A 205 -12.10 -4.92 -2.98
N ASP A 206 -12.93 -3.90 -2.72
CA ASP A 206 -12.70 -2.55 -3.25
C ASP A 206 -11.41 -1.93 -2.70
N ARG A 207 -11.10 -2.17 -1.42
CA ARG A 207 -9.80 -1.76 -0.86
C ARG A 207 -8.65 -2.49 -1.54
N VAL A 208 -8.76 -3.79 -1.80
CA VAL A 208 -7.72 -4.56 -2.50
C VAL A 208 -7.44 -3.97 -3.89
N ARG A 209 -8.47 -3.59 -4.64
CA ARG A 209 -8.30 -2.94 -5.96
C ARG A 209 -7.58 -1.60 -5.85
N GLU A 210 -7.96 -0.76 -4.89
CA GLU A 210 -7.30 0.53 -4.63
C GLU A 210 -5.83 0.34 -4.21
N LEU A 211 -5.57 -0.57 -3.28
CA LEU A 211 -4.24 -0.91 -2.79
C LEU A 211 -3.33 -1.40 -3.93
N GLY A 212 -3.86 -2.22 -4.84
CA GLY A 212 -3.13 -2.70 -6.02
C GLY A 212 -2.74 -1.56 -6.97
N ASP A 213 -3.63 -0.60 -7.22
CA ASP A 213 -3.33 0.59 -8.03
C ASP A 213 -2.29 1.50 -7.35
N LEU A 214 -2.26 1.53 -6.01
CA LEU A 214 -1.28 2.23 -5.20
C LEU A 214 0.00 1.41 -4.92
N LYS A 215 0.14 0.24 -5.52
CA LYS A 215 1.29 -0.66 -5.39
C LYS A 215 1.62 -1.08 -3.95
N TYR A 216 0.60 -1.20 -3.10
CA TYR A 216 0.73 -1.96 -1.86
C TYR A 216 0.91 -3.45 -2.18
N ASN A 217 1.50 -4.20 -1.25
CA ASN A 217 1.70 -5.64 -1.40
C ASN A 217 1.30 -6.46 -0.17
N GLN A 218 0.75 -5.82 0.87
CA GLN A 218 0.20 -6.53 2.03
C GLN A 218 -1.15 -5.95 2.47
N LEU A 219 -2.08 -6.85 2.81
CA LEU A 219 -3.34 -6.56 3.49
C LEU A 219 -3.37 -7.34 4.82
N GLY A 220 -3.20 -6.66 5.94
CA GLY A 220 -3.40 -7.24 7.27
C GLY A 220 -4.88 -7.33 7.62
N LEU A 221 -5.34 -8.49 8.08
CA LEU A 221 -6.68 -8.68 8.62
C LEU A 221 -6.58 -9.04 10.11
N HIS A 222 -6.94 -8.09 10.96
CA HIS A 222 -7.11 -8.31 12.39
C HIS A 222 -8.56 -8.74 12.63
N PHE A 223 -8.78 -10.05 12.76
CA PHE A 223 -10.12 -10.64 12.76
C PHE A 223 -10.52 -11.31 14.08
N SER A 224 -9.61 -11.35 15.05
CA SER A 224 -9.82 -11.87 16.40
C SER A 224 -9.49 -10.78 17.41
N ASP A 225 -10.47 -10.41 18.23
CA ASP A 225 -10.28 -9.51 19.38
C ASP A 225 -11.32 -9.82 20.49
N ASP A 226 -11.29 -9.04 21.57
CA ASP A 226 -12.28 -9.02 22.64
C ASP A 226 -13.72 -8.93 22.15
N GLN A 227 -13.97 -8.17 21.09
CA GLN A 227 -15.30 -7.80 20.65
C GLN A 227 -15.93 -8.86 19.74
N ALA A 228 -15.14 -9.56 18.92
CA ALA A 228 -15.63 -10.58 18.00
C ALA A 228 -14.50 -11.38 17.35
N PHE A 229 -14.86 -12.59 16.91
CA PHE A 229 -14.09 -13.42 15.99
C PHE A 229 -14.82 -13.45 14.64
N ARG A 230 -14.24 -12.86 13.60
CA ARG A 230 -14.99 -12.38 12.42
C ARG A 230 -14.78 -13.16 11.14
N ILE A 231 -14.14 -14.31 11.23
CA ILE A 231 -14.06 -15.27 10.14
C ILE A 231 -14.66 -16.59 10.62
N GLU A 232 -15.38 -17.26 9.73
CA GLU A 232 -15.89 -18.61 9.93
C GLU A 232 -14.76 -19.59 10.30
N SER A 233 -15.01 -20.42 11.31
CA SER A 233 -14.10 -21.46 11.80
C SER A 233 -14.82 -22.82 11.75
N ASP A 234 -14.13 -23.83 11.22
CA ASP A 234 -14.64 -25.21 11.16
C ASP A 234 -14.26 -26.02 12.41
N SER A 235 -13.07 -25.79 12.97
CA SER A 235 -12.61 -26.43 14.21
C SER A 235 -13.32 -25.89 15.45
N HIS A 236 -13.60 -24.58 15.45
CA HIS A 236 -14.19 -23.85 16.58
C HIS A 236 -15.39 -22.98 16.16
N PRO A 237 -16.48 -23.56 15.63
CA PRO A 237 -17.64 -22.78 15.20
C PRO A 237 -18.31 -21.99 16.34
N GLU A 238 -18.09 -22.39 17.60
CA GLU A 238 -18.65 -21.77 18.80
C GLU A 238 -18.10 -20.36 19.11
N ILE A 239 -16.91 -20.01 18.62
CA ILE A 239 -16.30 -18.68 18.85
C ILE A 239 -16.73 -17.65 17.80
N VAL A 240 -17.25 -18.11 16.67
CA VAL A 240 -17.55 -17.28 15.48
C VAL A 240 -18.69 -16.31 15.79
N SER A 241 -18.41 -15.02 15.61
CA SER A 241 -19.35 -13.95 15.92
C SER A 241 -20.29 -13.64 14.75
N ASN A 242 -21.44 -13.02 15.04
CA ASN A 242 -22.35 -12.52 14.00
C ASN A 242 -22.36 -10.99 13.97
N PRO A 243 -22.29 -10.36 12.77
CA PRO A 243 -21.95 -10.95 11.45
C PRO A 243 -20.47 -11.37 11.32
N HIS A 244 -20.13 -12.26 10.39
CA HIS A 244 -18.75 -12.66 10.06
C HIS A 244 -18.57 -12.81 8.54
N LEU A 245 -17.32 -12.96 8.10
CA LEU A 245 -16.98 -13.40 6.75
C LEU A 245 -16.93 -14.92 6.69
N THR A 246 -17.59 -15.51 5.70
CA THR A 246 -17.45 -16.94 5.40
C THR A 246 -16.06 -17.26 4.83
N LYS A 247 -15.58 -18.50 4.96
CA LYS A 247 -14.32 -18.93 4.32
C LYS A 247 -14.36 -18.75 2.80
N ALA A 248 -15.53 -18.90 2.19
CA ALA A 248 -15.72 -18.65 0.76
C ALA A 248 -15.52 -17.18 0.37
N GLU A 249 -15.98 -16.25 1.21
CA GLU A 249 -15.72 -14.81 1.02
C GLU A 249 -14.26 -14.46 1.26
N VAL A 250 -13.64 -15.00 2.31
CA VAL A 250 -12.21 -14.81 2.58
C VAL A 250 -11.37 -15.35 1.42
N LYS A 251 -11.70 -16.52 0.88
CA LYS A 251 -11.01 -17.06 -0.30
C LYS A 251 -11.10 -16.11 -1.50
N LYS A 252 -12.27 -15.51 -1.77
CA LYS A 252 -12.41 -14.52 -2.85
C LYS A 252 -11.54 -13.28 -2.63
N ILE A 253 -11.46 -12.81 -1.37
CA ILE A 253 -10.58 -11.68 -1.01
C ILE A 253 -9.11 -12.06 -1.23
N VAL A 254 -8.69 -13.24 -0.79
CA VAL A 254 -7.32 -13.76 -0.95
C VAL A 254 -6.97 -13.92 -2.43
N ASP A 255 -7.84 -14.55 -3.23
CA ASP A 255 -7.63 -14.74 -4.66
C ASP A 255 -7.53 -13.38 -5.39
N LEU A 256 -8.40 -12.42 -5.04
CA LEU A 256 -8.36 -11.08 -5.61
C LEU A 256 -7.07 -10.35 -5.22
N ALA A 257 -6.65 -10.45 -3.96
CA ALA A 257 -5.41 -9.84 -3.48
C ALA A 257 -4.19 -10.44 -4.20
N ALA A 258 -4.14 -11.76 -4.34
CA ALA A 258 -3.09 -12.45 -5.10
C ALA A 258 -3.03 -11.97 -6.56
N SER A 259 -4.19 -11.80 -7.22
CA SER A 259 -4.27 -11.24 -8.59
C SER A 259 -3.88 -9.75 -8.69
N ARG A 260 -3.56 -9.11 -7.57
CA ARG A 260 -2.99 -7.75 -7.48
C ARG A 260 -1.61 -7.74 -6.82
N HIS A 261 -0.98 -8.91 -6.69
CA HIS A 261 0.31 -9.10 -6.03
C HIS A 261 0.32 -8.58 -4.59
N ILE A 262 -0.81 -8.76 -3.88
CA ILE A 262 -1.00 -8.42 -2.47
C ILE A 262 -1.13 -9.72 -1.68
N THR A 263 -0.31 -9.87 -0.64
CA THR A 263 -0.42 -10.96 0.33
C THR A 263 -1.38 -10.56 1.45
N VAL A 264 -2.39 -11.38 1.72
CA VAL A 264 -3.24 -11.21 2.91
C VAL A 264 -2.50 -11.80 4.12
N VAL A 265 -2.38 -11.03 5.19
CA VAL A 265 -1.66 -11.41 6.42
C VAL A 265 -2.68 -11.50 7.56
N PRO A 266 -3.05 -12.72 8.00
CA PRO A 266 -3.98 -12.88 9.11
C PRO A 266 -3.33 -12.52 10.44
N GLU A 267 -4.18 -12.14 11.39
CA GLU A 267 -3.83 -11.95 12.79
C GLU A 267 -4.88 -12.58 13.71
N ILE A 268 -4.41 -13.53 14.51
CA ILE A 268 -5.08 -13.97 15.74
C ILE A 268 -4.22 -13.45 16.88
N ASP A 269 -4.74 -12.45 17.59
CA ASP A 269 -3.99 -11.84 18.67
C ASP A 269 -4.06 -12.71 19.93
N SER A 270 -2.91 -13.06 20.47
CA SER A 270 -2.76 -13.89 21.66
C SER A 270 -1.45 -13.58 22.37
N PRO A 271 -1.37 -13.71 23.71
CA PRO A 271 -2.40 -14.23 24.62
C PRO A 271 -3.37 -13.17 25.18
N GLY A 272 -3.25 -11.91 24.76
CA GLY A 272 -4.24 -10.85 25.00
C GLY A 272 -5.37 -10.88 23.97
N HIS A 273 -6.32 -9.96 24.06
CA HIS A 273 -7.35 -9.72 23.03
C HIS A 273 -8.17 -10.95 22.59
N LEU A 274 -8.37 -11.94 23.45
CA LEU A 274 -9.12 -13.16 23.13
C LEU A 274 -10.55 -13.17 23.69
N GLY A 275 -11.12 -12.02 24.06
CA GLY A 275 -12.42 -11.98 24.74
C GLY A 275 -13.57 -12.68 24.00
N ALA A 276 -13.62 -12.65 22.66
CA ALA A 276 -14.62 -13.39 21.89
C ALA A 276 -14.43 -14.92 22.00
N VAL A 277 -13.18 -15.38 21.93
CA VAL A 277 -12.82 -16.80 22.11
C VAL A 277 -13.15 -17.26 23.53
N LEU A 278 -12.75 -16.48 24.53
CA LEU A 278 -12.94 -16.78 25.95
C LEU A 278 -14.41 -16.71 26.42
N ALA A 279 -15.29 -16.06 25.64
CA ALA A 279 -16.72 -16.09 25.92
C ALA A 279 -17.31 -17.51 25.73
N ALA A 280 -16.78 -18.28 24.77
CA ALA A 280 -17.13 -19.69 24.59
C ALA A 280 -16.34 -20.62 25.53
N HIS A 281 -15.13 -20.19 25.94
CA HIS A 281 -14.21 -20.95 26.79
C HIS A 281 -13.87 -20.25 28.13
N PRO A 282 -14.85 -19.98 29.01
CA PRO A 282 -14.61 -19.28 30.27
C PRO A 282 -13.69 -20.03 31.24
N GLU A 283 -13.53 -21.33 31.06
CA GLU A 283 -12.60 -22.20 31.77
C GLU A 283 -11.13 -21.92 31.43
N LEU A 284 -10.85 -21.37 30.24
CA LEU A 284 -9.51 -21.01 29.79
C LEU A 284 -9.13 -19.57 30.13
N GLN A 285 -10.08 -18.75 30.59
CA GLN A 285 -9.83 -17.36 30.94
C GLN A 285 -8.92 -17.22 32.18
N LEU A 286 -7.92 -16.34 32.08
CA LEU A 286 -7.01 -16.03 33.16
C LEU A 286 -7.74 -15.36 34.33
N ARG A 287 -7.48 -15.84 35.55
CA ARG A 287 -8.01 -15.25 36.79
C ARG A 287 -6.88 -14.75 37.67
N ASN A 288 -7.07 -13.59 38.30
CA ASN A 288 -6.10 -13.09 39.27
C ASN A 288 -6.18 -13.87 40.60
N ALA A 289 -5.27 -13.58 41.53
CA ALA A 289 -5.19 -14.23 42.85
C ALA A 289 -6.47 -14.14 43.69
N SER A 290 -7.35 -13.17 43.39
CA SER A 290 -8.66 -13.01 44.04
C SER A 290 -9.80 -13.74 43.29
N GLY A 291 -9.50 -14.50 42.24
CA GLY A 291 -10.46 -15.24 41.41
C GLY A 291 -11.17 -14.39 40.35
N VAL A 292 -10.83 -13.12 40.21
CA VAL A 292 -11.46 -12.21 39.24
C VAL A 292 -10.93 -12.50 37.84
N ALA A 293 -11.83 -12.69 36.89
CA ALA A 293 -11.50 -12.91 35.49
C ALA A 293 -10.81 -11.68 34.87
N THR A 294 -9.74 -11.93 34.12
CA THR A 294 -8.98 -10.90 33.42
C THR A 294 -9.51 -10.79 32.00
N ARG A 295 -9.94 -9.59 31.61
CA ARG A 295 -10.52 -9.34 30.29
C ARG A 295 -9.51 -9.70 29.19
N GLY A 296 -9.97 -10.43 28.17
CA GLY A 296 -9.20 -10.76 26.97
C GLY A 296 -7.99 -11.69 27.17
N ALA A 297 -7.65 -12.04 28.41
CA ALA A 297 -6.42 -12.77 28.71
C ALA A 297 -6.70 -14.27 28.87
N ILE A 298 -6.11 -15.08 28.00
CA ILE A 298 -6.11 -16.54 28.13
C ILE A 298 -5.10 -16.98 29.20
N ASP A 299 -5.39 -18.07 29.91
CA ASP A 299 -4.52 -18.65 30.93
C ASP A 299 -3.44 -19.54 30.30
N ILE A 300 -2.31 -18.92 29.94
CA ILE A 300 -1.16 -19.58 29.31
C ILE A 300 -0.45 -20.63 30.19
N SER A 301 -0.95 -20.91 31.40
CA SER A 301 -0.46 -22.02 32.22
C SER A 301 -1.17 -23.36 31.95
N LYS A 302 -2.20 -23.36 31.10
CA LYS A 302 -3.00 -24.55 30.77
C LYS A 302 -2.66 -25.07 29.38
N ASP A 303 -2.46 -26.38 29.27
CA ASP A 303 -2.19 -27.04 27.99
C ASP A 303 -3.40 -26.88 27.04
N ASP A 304 -4.64 -27.03 27.53
CA ASP A 304 -5.87 -26.81 26.74
C ASP A 304 -5.96 -25.39 26.12
N SER A 305 -5.29 -24.38 26.71
CA SER A 305 -5.22 -23.05 26.11
C SER A 305 -4.29 -23.01 24.91
N ALA A 306 -3.17 -23.74 24.97
CA ALA A 306 -2.29 -23.87 23.82
C ALA A 306 -2.99 -24.68 22.71
N ASP A 307 -3.57 -25.84 23.04
CA ASP A 307 -4.26 -26.69 22.05
C ASP A 307 -5.33 -25.92 21.26
N LEU A 308 -6.17 -25.12 21.94
CA LEU A 308 -7.17 -24.27 21.29
C LEU A 308 -6.56 -23.27 20.29
N LEU A 309 -5.47 -22.61 20.66
CA LEU A 309 -4.84 -21.63 19.77
C LEU A 309 -4.10 -22.34 18.63
N ASP A 310 -3.55 -23.52 18.84
CA ASP A 310 -2.83 -24.30 17.84
C ASP A 310 -3.77 -24.77 16.75
N ASP A 311 -4.93 -25.31 17.14
CA ASP A 311 -5.99 -25.73 16.22
C ASP A 311 -6.46 -24.56 15.34
N LEU A 312 -6.63 -23.36 15.93
CA LEU A 312 -6.98 -22.15 15.19
C LEU A 312 -5.85 -21.70 14.24
N LEU A 313 -4.60 -21.67 14.69
CA LEU A 313 -3.46 -21.28 13.87
C LEU A 313 -3.30 -22.23 12.68
N ASP A 314 -3.44 -23.54 12.90
CA ASP A 314 -3.36 -24.56 11.85
C ASP A 314 -4.50 -24.43 10.85
N GLU A 315 -5.75 -24.27 11.29
CA GLU A 315 -6.88 -24.08 10.39
C GLU A 315 -6.70 -22.84 9.50
N TYR A 316 -6.31 -21.71 10.09
CA TYR A 316 -6.20 -20.46 9.34
C TYR A 316 -4.93 -20.39 8.48
N ALA A 317 -3.90 -21.20 8.75
CA ALA A 317 -2.75 -21.35 7.86
C ALA A 317 -3.14 -21.89 6.47
N ASP A 318 -4.17 -22.75 6.41
CA ASP A 318 -4.75 -23.25 5.15
C ASP A 318 -5.63 -22.22 4.43
N VAL A 319 -6.37 -21.40 5.20
CA VAL A 319 -7.21 -20.32 4.65
C VAL A 319 -6.36 -19.20 4.04
N PHE A 320 -5.19 -18.93 4.64
CA PHE A 320 -4.27 -17.87 4.23
C PHE A 320 -2.93 -18.45 3.74
N PRO A 321 -2.81 -18.84 2.46
CA PRO A 321 -1.60 -19.46 1.91
C PRO A 321 -0.42 -18.49 1.70
N GLY A 322 -0.55 -17.25 2.16
CA GLY A 322 0.45 -16.19 1.98
C GLY A 322 1.69 -16.39 2.85
N ALA A 323 2.80 -15.73 2.50
CA ALA A 323 4.10 -15.95 3.15
C ALA A 323 4.24 -15.36 4.57
N TYR A 324 3.24 -14.64 5.09
CA TYR A 324 3.36 -13.86 6.33
C TYR A 324 2.23 -14.16 7.30
N TRP A 325 2.53 -14.04 8.60
CA TRP A 325 1.57 -14.19 9.69
C TRP A 325 1.81 -13.15 10.79
N HIS A 326 0.76 -12.60 11.39
CA HIS A 326 0.86 -11.77 12.60
C HIS A 326 0.40 -12.58 13.82
N LEU A 327 1.29 -12.80 14.79
CA LEU A 327 0.99 -13.58 16.00
C LEU A 327 0.32 -12.75 17.11
N GLY A 328 0.15 -11.44 16.88
CA GLY A 328 -0.30 -10.49 17.89
C GLY A 328 0.77 -10.26 18.95
N GLY A 329 0.39 -10.47 20.21
CA GLY A 329 1.30 -10.52 21.35
C GLY A 329 1.39 -9.22 22.14
N ASP A 330 0.53 -8.26 21.85
CA ASP A 330 0.43 -6.99 22.58
C ASP A 330 -0.48 -7.10 23.82
N GLU A 331 -0.31 -6.13 24.71
CA GLU A 331 -1.22 -5.79 25.81
C GLU A 331 -1.71 -6.95 26.70
N TYR A 332 -0.94 -8.04 26.82
CA TYR A 332 -1.29 -9.15 27.70
C TYR A 332 -1.42 -8.66 29.15
N GLN A 333 -2.67 -8.61 29.65
CA GLN A 333 -3.03 -7.94 30.90
C GLN A 333 -2.26 -8.46 32.14
N ALA A 334 -1.76 -9.70 32.10
CA ALA A 334 -0.93 -10.22 33.18
C ALA A 334 0.40 -9.47 33.36
N LEU A 335 0.86 -8.78 32.31
CA LEU A 335 2.11 -8.02 32.28
C LEU A 335 1.91 -6.50 32.27
N THR A 336 0.65 -6.02 32.37
CA THR A 336 0.33 -4.59 32.54
C THR A 336 0.18 -4.18 34.01
N VAL A 337 0.13 -5.15 34.93
CA VAL A 337 0.05 -4.93 36.38
C VAL A 337 1.44 -4.71 37.00
N SER A 338 1.48 -4.07 38.18
CA SER A 338 2.73 -3.73 38.87
C SER A 338 3.49 -4.94 39.44
N SER A 339 2.80 -6.03 39.77
CA SER A 339 3.43 -7.27 40.27
C SER A 339 2.77 -8.51 39.64
N PRO A 340 3.17 -8.88 38.41
CA PRO A 340 2.59 -10.01 37.68
C PRO A 340 2.55 -11.31 38.50
N ALA A 341 3.64 -11.66 39.18
CA ALA A 341 3.71 -12.89 39.96
C ALA A 341 2.78 -12.90 41.19
N ALA A 342 2.56 -11.75 41.83
CA ALA A 342 1.63 -11.66 42.95
C ALA A 342 0.17 -11.65 42.48
N SER A 343 -0.10 -11.00 41.34
CA SER A 343 -1.43 -10.94 40.73
C SER A 343 -1.86 -12.27 40.11
N TYR A 344 -0.91 -13.04 39.56
CA TYR A 344 -1.15 -14.28 38.82
C TYR A 344 -0.16 -15.38 39.24
N PRO A 345 -0.27 -15.89 40.48
CA PRO A 345 0.68 -16.86 41.04
C PRO A 345 0.75 -18.17 40.24
N GLN A 346 -0.34 -18.57 39.57
CA GLN A 346 -0.37 -19.75 38.71
C GLN A 346 0.55 -19.60 37.49
N LEU A 347 0.61 -18.41 36.88
CA LEU A 347 1.51 -18.15 35.76
C LEU A 347 2.97 -18.15 36.23
N ALA A 348 3.25 -17.59 37.40
CA ALA A 348 4.59 -17.65 37.99
C ALA A 348 5.02 -19.08 38.33
N ALA A 349 4.11 -19.91 38.87
CA ALA A 349 4.37 -21.31 39.14
C ALA A 349 4.64 -22.10 37.85
N ALA A 350 3.85 -21.88 36.80
CA ALA A 350 4.06 -22.51 35.49
C ALA A 350 5.37 -22.07 34.84
N ALA A 351 5.74 -20.79 34.94
CA ALA A 351 7.04 -20.29 34.48
C ALA A 351 8.19 -21.01 35.19
N ALA A 352 8.13 -21.09 36.52
CA ALA A 352 9.15 -21.74 37.32
C ALA A 352 9.27 -23.25 37.04
N ALA A 353 8.13 -23.91 36.79
CA ALA A 353 8.10 -25.32 36.42
C ALA A 353 8.72 -25.58 35.04
N ARG A 354 8.42 -24.72 34.04
CA ARG A 354 8.89 -24.90 32.67
C ARG A 354 10.34 -24.47 32.45
N TYR A 355 10.76 -23.37 33.08
CA TYR A 355 12.04 -22.71 32.79
C TYR A 355 12.99 -22.60 34.01
N GLY A 356 12.59 -23.15 35.16
CA GLY A 356 13.39 -23.17 36.39
C GLY A 356 13.03 -22.03 37.36
N SER A 357 13.49 -22.15 38.62
CA SER A 357 13.02 -21.33 39.75
C SER A 357 13.23 -19.82 39.66
N GLY A 358 14.02 -19.34 38.69
CA GLY A 358 14.25 -17.91 38.44
C GLY A 358 13.32 -17.31 37.38
N ALA A 359 12.53 -18.13 36.69
CA ALA A 359 11.65 -17.69 35.61
C ALA A 359 10.37 -17.03 36.14
N GLY A 360 9.91 -15.97 35.47
CA GLY A 360 8.70 -15.23 35.80
C GLY A 360 7.64 -15.28 34.72
N VAL A 361 6.53 -14.57 34.94
CA VAL A 361 5.40 -14.50 33.99
C VAL A 361 5.85 -14.09 32.58
N ALA A 362 6.79 -13.14 32.46
CA ALA A 362 7.33 -12.72 31.17
C ALA A 362 8.13 -13.81 30.45
N ASP A 363 8.81 -14.71 31.19
CA ASP A 363 9.46 -15.89 30.60
C ASP A 363 8.41 -16.86 30.03
N LEU A 364 7.33 -17.08 30.77
CA LEU A 364 6.22 -17.93 30.31
C LEU A 364 5.55 -17.34 29.06
N THR A 365 5.26 -16.04 29.03
CA THR A 365 4.67 -15.37 27.86
C THR A 365 5.63 -15.36 26.66
N THR A 366 6.94 -15.20 26.88
CA THR A 366 7.94 -15.34 25.79
C THR A 366 7.98 -16.77 25.25
N GLY A 367 7.84 -17.76 26.15
CA GLY A 367 7.69 -19.17 25.80
C GLY A 367 6.46 -19.44 24.94
N TRP A 368 5.29 -18.97 25.38
CA TRP A 368 4.04 -19.03 24.63
C TRP A 368 4.21 -18.49 23.21
N LEU A 369 4.80 -17.30 23.07
CA LEU A 369 5.06 -16.70 21.77
C LEU A 369 5.95 -17.58 20.89
N ASN A 370 7.00 -18.18 21.44
CA ASN A 370 7.88 -19.08 20.69
C ASN A 370 7.14 -20.34 20.25
N ASP A 371 6.34 -20.94 21.14
CA ASP A 371 5.57 -22.13 20.81
C ASP A 371 4.56 -21.83 19.67
N ARG A 372 3.88 -20.67 19.70
CA ARG A 372 2.98 -20.22 18.61
C ARG A 372 3.69 -19.88 17.31
N ALA A 373 4.90 -19.35 17.41
CA ALA A 373 5.77 -19.19 16.27
C ALA A 373 6.16 -20.55 15.66
N ASP A 374 6.38 -21.59 16.47
CA ASP A 374 6.72 -22.94 15.99
C ASP A 374 5.57 -23.57 15.20
N THR A 375 4.32 -23.47 15.68
CA THR A 375 3.15 -23.95 14.91
C THR A 375 3.02 -23.24 13.57
N VAL A 376 3.08 -21.91 13.55
CA VAL A 376 2.98 -21.15 12.29
C VAL A 376 4.18 -21.41 11.36
N ARG A 377 5.38 -21.65 11.90
CA ARG A 377 6.57 -21.99 11.12
C ARG A 377 6.47 -23.35 10.44
N ALA A 378 5.70 -24.29 10.99
CA ALA A 378 5.43 -25.57 10.34
C ALA A 378 4.69 -25.40 9.00
N HIS A 379 4.09 -24.23 8.76
CA HIS A 379 3.45 -23.83 7.51
C HIS A 379 4.34 -22.91 6.65
N ASP A 380 5.66 -22.89 6.84
CA ASP A 380 6.61 -22.10 6.05
C ASP A 380 6.30 -20.59 5.99
N ARG A 381 5.79 -20.02 7.08
CA ARG A 381 5.45 -18.59 7.18
C ARG A 381 6.54 -17.78 7.84
N THR A 382 6.59 -16.48 7.52
CA THR A 382 7.38 -15.48 8.24
C THR A 382 6.50 -14.75 9.25
N MET A 383 6.81 -14.88 10.54
CA MET A 383 5.99 -14.32 11.61
C MET A 383 6.44 -12.91 12.01
N ARG A 384 5.45 -12.07 12.32
CA ARG A 384 5.62 -10.79 12.99
C ARG A 384 4.81 -10.72 14.28
N VAL A 385 5.28 -9.90 15.21
CA VAL A 385 4.75 -9.78 16.58
C VAL A 385 4.81 -8.31 16.99
N TRP A 386 3.82 -7.82 17.71
CA TRP A 386 3.83 -6.46 18.25
C TRP A 386 5.00 -6.24 19.20
N ASN A 387 5.58 -5.02 19.20
CA ASN A 387 6.84 -4.75 19.89
C ASN A 387 6.76 -4.93 21.41
N ASP A 388 5.62 -4.66 22.03
CA ASP A 388 5.40 -4.79 23.46
C ASP A 388 5.29 -6.24 23.93
N GLY A 389 5.10 -7.20 23.01
CA GLY A 389 5.26 -8.63 23.27
C GLY A 389 6.71 -9.10 23.48
N PHE A 390 7.71 -8.21 23.29
CA PHE A 390 9.13 -8.52 23.48
C PHE A 390 9.65 -8.02 24.83
N PHE A 391 9.38 -8.79 25.87
CA PHE A 391 9.71 -8.44 27.26
C PHE A 391 11.22 -8.35 27.55
N ARG A 392 11.58 -7.48 28.51
CA ARG A 392 12.95 -7.32 29.01
C ARG A 392 13.26 -8.29 30.15
N GLY A 393 14.54 -8.62 30.31
CA GLY A 393 15.02 -9.34 31.50
C GLY A 393 14.62 -10.81 31.57
N THR A 394 13.97 -11.35 30.54
CA THR A 394 13.62 -12.77 30.46
C THR A 394 14.86 -13.63 30.24
N SER A 395 14.89 -14.77 30.91
CA SER A 395 15.81 -15.89 30.67
C SER A 395 15.49 -16.59 29.34
N VAL A 396 14.21 -16.70 28.99
CA VAL A 396 13.74 -17.20 27.69
C VAL A 396 13.87 -16.08 26.66
N LYS A 397 14.45 -16.38 25.48
CA LYS A 397 14.61 -15.40 24.41
C LYS A 397 13.53 -15.59 23.34
N PRO A 398 12.89 -14.50 22.86
CA PRO A 398 11.98 -14.60 21.73
C PRO A 398 12.76 -15.06 20.49
N ALA A 399 12.15 -15.92 19.68
CA ALA A 399 12.77 -16.50 18.49
C ALA A 399 13.39 -15.40 17.59
N SER A 400 14.56 -15.69 17.04
CA SER A 400 15.41 -14.70 16.38
C SER A 400 14.89 -14.26 15.00
N ASP A 401 14.08 -15.10 14.38
CA ASP A 401 13.45 -14.88 13.08
C ASP A 401 12.17 -14.03 13.15
N LEU A 402 11.62 -13.80 14.35
CA LEU A 402 10.46 -12.93 14.55
C LEU A 402 10.75 -11.48 14.13
N VAL A 403 9.94 -10.99 13.18
CA VAL A 403 9.91 -9.59 12.77
C VAL A 403 9.16 -8.78 13.83
N VAL A 404 9.70 -7.62 14.19
CA VAL A 404 9.06 -6.72 15.16
C VAL A 404 8.09 -5.81 14.41
N ALA A 405 6.79 -5.91 14.71
CA ALA A 405 5.79 -4.92 14.31
C ALA A 405 5.79 -3.80 15.36
N TYR A 406 6.43 -2.67 15.04
CA TYR A 406 6.61 -1.58 16.00
C TYR A 406 5.50 -0.54 15.85
N TRP A 407 4.58 -0.46 16.80
CA TRP A 407 3.41 0.42 16.75
C TRP A 407 3.51 1.63 17.66
N THR A 408 3.71 1.43 18.95
CA THR A 408 3.82 2.51 19.94
C THR A 408 4.96 2.26 20.93
N GLY A 409 5.15 3.22 21.82
CA GLY A 409 6.08 3.12 22.94
C GLY A 409 5.56 3.78 24.21
N LYS A 410 4.22 3.86 24.33
CA LYS A 410 3.48 4.48 25.44
C LYS A 410 3.21 3.48 26.57
N GLU A 411 3.40 2.20 26.31
CA GLU A 411 3.23 1.09 27.25
C GLU A 411 4.26 1.09 28.40
N ILE A 412 3.89 0.45 29.52
CA ILE A 412 4.80 0.24 30.64
C ILE A 412 5.94 -0.67 30.18
N GLY A 413 7.19 -0.25 30.42
CA GLY A 413 8.35 -1.03 30.00
C GLY A 413 8.64 -0.93 28.51
N ALA A 414 8.09 0.06 27.81
CA ALA A 414 8.35 0.30 26.39
C ALA A 414 9.84 0.32 26.04
N ARG A 415 10.16 -0.25 24.88
CA ARG A 415 11.52 -0.32 24.33
C ARG A 415 11.65 0.65 23.16
N PRO A 416 12.66 1.52 23.11
CA PRO A 416 12.88 2.35 21.93
C PRO A 416 13.24 1.47 20.72
N PRO A 417 12.86 1.86 19.48
CA PRO A 417 13.11 1.04 18.29
C PRO A 417 14.58 0.64 18.09
N VAL A 418 15.52 1.50 18.51
CA VAL A 418 16.97 1.27 18.40
C VAL A 418 17.42 0.03 19.19
N GLU A 419 16.75 -0.36 20.28
CA GLU A 419 17.09 -1.58 21.01
C GLU A 419 16.81 -2.84 20.19
N TYR A 420 15.72 -2.88 19.42
CA TYR A 420 15.41 -4.02 18.54
C TYR A 420 16.38 -4.09 17.36
N LEU A 421 16.66 -2.93 16.74
CA LEU A 421 17.55 -2.82 15.60
C LEU A 421 19.02 -3.12 15.96
N SER A 422 19.47 -2.73 17.16
CA SER A 422 20.81 -3.07 17.64
C SER A 422 20.96 -4.53 18.03
N ALA A 423 19.85 -5.20 18.39
CA ALA A 423 19.79 -6.65 18.56
C ALA A 423 19.71 -7.42 17.22
N GLY A 424 19.78 -6.73 16.08
CA GLY A 424 19.79 -7.34 14.74
C GLY A 424 18.41 -7.72 14.20
N ARG A 425 17.32 -7.32 14.86
CA ARG A 425 15.96 -7.64 14.42
C ARG A 425 15.53 -6.80 13.23
N LYS A 426 14.78 -7.42 12.33
CA LYS A 426 14.01 -6.71 11.31
C LYS A 426 12.77 -6.08 11.94
N VAL A 427 12.40 -4.91 11.43
CA VAL A 427 11.27 -4.12 11.95
C VAL A 427 10.33 -3.74 10.81
N LEU A 428 9.03 -3.92 11.03
CA LEU A 428 7.97 -3.35 10.21
C LEU A 428 7.34 -2.17 10.97
N ASN A 429 7.16 -1.04 10.28
CA ASN A 429 6.75 0.21 10.90
C ASN A 429 5.21 0.35 10.96
N TYR A 430 4.68 0.46 12.17
CA TYR A 430 3.26 0.71 12.46
C TYR A 430 3.06 2.00 13.28
N ASN A 431 4.01 2.94 13.19
CA ASN A 431 4.04 4.18 13.97
C ASN A 431 2.65 4.81 14.18
N ASP A 432 2.21 4.82 15.43
CA ASP A 432 0.88 5.27 15.86
C ASP A 432 0.59 6.75 15.56
N GLU A 433 1.61 7.60 15.55
CA GLU A 433 1.47 9.04 15.29
C GLU A 433 1.12 9.38 13.82
N TYR A 434 1.56 8.54 12.87
CA TYR A 434 1.41 8.81 11.43
C TYR A 434 0.57 7.77 10.69
N LEU A 435 0.45 6.54 11.20
CA LEU A 435 -0.09 5.41 10.44
C LEU A 435 -1.35 4.80 11.06
N TYR A 436 -1.83 5.28 12.21
CA TYR A 436 -3.01 4.72 12.89
C TYR A 436 -4.26 5.58 12.72
N TYR A 437 -5.21 5.10 11.92
CA TYR A 437 -6.56 5.67 11.81
C TYR A 437 -7.50 5.00 12.82
N VAL A 438 -7.56 5.53 14.04
CA VAL A 438 -8.33 4.95 15.15
C VAL A 438 -9.72 5.58 15.23
N LEU A 439 -10.76 4.79 14.99
CA LEU A 439 -12.14 5.31 14.94
C LEU A 439 -12.56 5.89 16.29
N GLY A 440 -13.04 7.13 16.23
CA GLY A 440 -13.51 7.89 17.38
C GLY A 440 -12.40 8.53 18.21
N GLU A 441 -11.13 8.38 17.80
CA GLU A 441 -9.98 9.06 18.43
C GLU A 441 -9.90 8.86 19.98
N PRO A 442 -10.10 7.64 20.52
CA PRO A 442 -9.91 7.38 21.94
C PRO A 442 -8.42 7.57 22.34
N ASN A 443 -8.15 7.66 23.64
CA ASN A 443 -6.77 7.67 24.19
C ASN A 443 -5.85 8.76 23.58
N ASP A 444 -6.41 9.92 23.24
CA ASP A 444 -5.73 11.04 22.60
C ASP A 444 -5.10 10.71 21.23
N PHE A 445 -5.56 9.66 20.55
CA PHE A 445 -5.22 9.44 19.15
C PHE A 445 -5.80 10.55 18.28
N ALA A 446 -5.06 10.97 17.24
CA ALA A 446 -5.54 11.90 16.24
C ALA A 446 -5.48 11.24 14.87
N TYR A 447 -6.52 11.42 14.05
CA TYR A 447 -6.51 10.83 12.71
C TYR A 447 -5.30 11.31 11.91
N PRO A 448 -4.53 10.37 11.31
CA PRO A 448 -3.40 10.71 10.50
C PRO A 448 -3.90 11.39 9.23
N THR A 449 -3.25 12.48 8.86
CA THR A 449 -3.55 13.18 7.62
C THR A 449 -2.55 12.80 6.55
N GLY A 450 -3.01 12.66 5.31
CA GLY A 450 -2.12 12.43 4.18
C GLY A 450 -1.03 13.51 4.07
N LYS A 451 -1.34 14.76 4.45
CA LYS A 451 -0.37 15.86 4.45
C LYS A 451 0.77 15.62 5.43
N ARG A 452 0.46 15.26 6.69
CA ARG A 452 1.48 14.97 7.71
C ARG A 452 2.37 13.80 7.27
N ILE A 453 1.79 12.73 6.76
CA ILE A 453 2.55 11.58 6.25
C ILE A 453 3.48 12.02 5.10
N TYR A 454 2.92 12.73 4.12
CA TYR A 454 3.65 13.14 2.92
C TYR A 454 4.83 14.08 3.22
N GLU A 455 4.63 15.04 4.11
CA GLU A 455 5.61 16.10 4.40
C GLU A 455 6.59 15.75 5.52
N GLN A 456 6.22 14.88 6.47
CA GLN A 456 6.98 14.71 7.72
C GLN A 456 7.42 13.29 8.00
N TRP A 457 6.66 12.28 7.56
CA TRP A 457 6.98 10.89 7.89
C TRP A 457 8.01 10.30 6.92
N THR A 458 8.86 9.40 7.40
CA THR A 458 9.68 8.53 6.55
C THR A 458 9.71 7.14 7.18
N PRO A 459 10.05 6.07 6.43
CA PRO A 459 10.11 4.72 7.01
C PRO A 459 11.00 4.60 8.25
N ARG A 460 12.02 5.48 8.40
CA ARG A 460 12.90 5.51 9.58
C ARG A 460 12.26 6.09 10.85
N VAL A 461 11.12 6.76 10.73
CA VAL A 461 10.34 7.27 11.88
C VAL A 461 9.50 6.13 12.43
N LEU A 462 10.12 5.28 13.25
CA LEU A 462 9.49 4.09 13.85
C LEU A 462 8.64 4.43 15.08
N ARG A 463 8.96 5.53 15.79
CA ARG A 463 8.24 5.99 16.99
C ARG A 463 8.20 7.51 17.03
N GLY A 464 7.05 8.08 17.40
CA GLY A 464 6.86 9.53 17.43
C GLY A 464 7.21 10.17 16.08
N THR A 465 8.01 11.24 16.09
CA THR A 465 8.32 12.03 14.89
C THR A 465 9.79 12.04 14.49
N THR A 466 10.65 11.34 15.24
CA THR A 466 12.11 11.38 15.02
C THR A 466 12.61 10.13 14.31
N PRO A 467 13.39 10.24 13.21
CA PRO A 467 13.91 9.08 12.52
C PRO A 467 15.05 8.42 13.32
N VAL A 468 15.11 7.09 13.28
CA VAL A 468 16.28 6.35 13.77
C VAL A 468 17.52 6.58 12.88
N PRO A 469 18.74 6.30 13.39
CA PRO A 469 19.97 6.45 12.61
C PRO A 469 19.94 5.70 11.28
N ALA A 470 20.46 6.32 10.21
CA ALA A 470 20.41 5.79 8.84
C ALA A 470 21.06 4.40 8.67
N LYS A 471 22.03 4.04 9.53
CA LYS A 471 22.66 2.71 9.54
C LYS A 471 21.67 1.54 9.73
N TYR A 472 20.47 1.82 10.24
CA TYR A 472 19.44 0.82 10.46
C TYR A 472 18.43 0.70 9.30
N ASP A 473 18.55 1.50 8.24
CA ASP A 473 17.52 1.58 7.20
C ASP A 473 17.23 0.24 6.50
N ALA A 474 18.26 -0.58 6.28
CA ALA A 474 18.14 -1.92 5.68
C ALA A 474 17.51 -2.98 6.62
N GLN A 475 17.34 -2.66 7.90
CA GLN A 475 16.59 -3.51 8.86
C GLN A 475 15.11 -3.13 8.92
N ILE A 476 14.73 -1.98 8.38
CA ILE A 476 13.35 -1.51 8.34
C ILE A 476 12.74 -1.97 7.01
N LEU A 477 11.83 -2.94 7.10
CA LEU A 477 11.23 -3.62 5.95
C LEU A 477 10.22 -2.76 5.20
N GLY A 478 9.69 -1.72 5.85
CA GLY A 478 8.70 -0.80 5.28
C GLY A 478 7.72 -0.36 6.35
N GLY A 479 6.42 -0.28 6.01
CA GLY A 479 5.40 0.14 6.97
C GLY A 479 3.99 -0.26 6.57
N SER A 480 3.08 -0.19 7.54
CA SER A 480 1.68 -0.51 7.40
C SER A 480 0.79 0.61 7.94
N PHE A 481 -0.13 1.10 7.11
CA PHE A 481 -1.19 2.00 7.54
C PHE A 481 -2.33 1.18 8.14
N SER A 482 -2.78 1.48 9.35
CA SER A 482 -3.74 0.68 10.08
C SER A 482 -5.03 1.44 10.34
N VAL A 483 -6.17 0.78 10.13
CA VAL A 483 -7.49 1.24 10.58
C VAL A 483 -7.89 0.40 11.78
N TRP A 484 -8.02 1.05 12.93
CA TRP A 484 -8.44 0.43 14.18
C TRP A 484 -9.84 0.89 14.55
N CYS A 485 -10.70 -0.05 14.93
CA CYS A 485 -12.14 0.18 15.07
C CYS A 485 -12.59 0.20 16.54
N ASP A 486 -11.76 0.74 17.44
CA ASP A 486 -11.99 0.86 18.89
C ASP A 486 -13.40 1.36 19.23
N LEU A 487 -13.81 2.47 18.60
CA LEU A 487 -15.18 2.98 18.65
C LEU A 487 -15.84 2.75 17.28
N ALA A 488 -16.11 1.48 16.96
CA ALA A 488 -16.57 0.98 15.65
C ALA A 488 -17.73 1.76 14.99
N ASN A 489 -18.61 2.37 15.79
CA ASN A 489 -19.78 3.11 15.31
C ASN A 489 -19.50 4.60 15.02
N SER A 490 -18.28 5.08 15.25
CA SER A 490 -17.91 6.49 15.01
C SER A 490 -17.92 6.87 13.54
N GLN A 491 -17.76 5.89 12.63
CA GLN A 491 -17.81 6.10 11.19
C GLN A 491 -18.47 4.93 10.45
N THR A 492 -19.13 5.24 9.34
CA THR A 492 -19.56 4.25 8.34
C THR A 492 -18.37 3.74 7.53
N GLN A 493 -18.52 2.60 6.83
CA GLN A 493 -17.46 2.08 5.96
C GLN A 493 -17.09 3.07 4.84
N ASP A 494 -18.06 3.85 4.33
CA ASP A 494 -17.83 4.89 3.32
C ASP A 494 -17.06 6.09 3.87
N GLN A 495 -17.36 6.51 5.11
CA GLN A 495 -16.61 7.57 5.79
C GLN A 495 -15.16 7.16 6.01
N ILE A 496 -14.93 5.89 6.40
CA ILE A 496 -13.59 5.32 6.55
C ILE A 496 -12.86 5.35 5.21
N ALA A 497 -13.48 4.83 4.14
CA ALA A 497 -12.89 4.83 2.80
C ALA A 497 -12.50 6.24 2.34
N ALA A 498 -13.37 7.24 2.57
CA ALA A 498 -13.09 8.63 2.26
C ALA A 498 -11.95 9.22 3.12
N GLY A 499 -11.94 8.91 4.42
CA GLY A 499 -10.96 9.39 5.38
C GLY A 499 -9.54 8.88 5.12
N ILE A 500 -9.40 7.62 4.69
CA ILE A 500 -8.10 6.98 4.44
C ILE A 500 -7.56 7.22 3.03
N ARG A 501 -8.38 7.74 2.09
CA ARG A 501 -8.01 7.92 0.68
C ARG A 501 -6.65 8.62 0.48
N MET A 502 -6.48 9.78 1.11
CA MET A 502 -5.24 10.56 1.02
C MET A 502 -4.09 10.01 1.87
N PRO A 503 -4.32 9.55 3.12
CA PRO A 503 -3.31 8.82 3.89
C PRO A 503 -2.70 7.60 3.17
N LEU A 504 -3.49 6.78 2.48
CA LEU A 504 -3.00 5.65 1.70
C LEU A 504 -2.07 6.09 0.56
N ARG A 505 -2.49 7.10 -0.22
CA ARG A 505 -1.67 7.66 -1.32
C ARG A 505 -0.34 8.21 -0.81
N ALA A 506 -0.36 8.93 0.31
CA ALA A 506 0.85 9.48 0.92
C ALA A 506 1.78 8.37 1.44
N THR A 507 1.23 7.36 2.11
CA THR A 507 2.00 6.23 2.65
C THR A 507 2.65 5.42 1.53
N SER A 508 1.89 5.09 0.47
CA SER A 508 2.43 4.46 -0.75
C SER A 508 3.59 5.27 -1.33
N GLN A 509 3.43 6.59 -1.50
CA GLN A 509 4.49 7.45 -2.01
C GLN A 509 5.78 7.35 -1.17
N LYS A 510 5.66 7.36 0.16
CA LYS A 510 6.81 7.37 1.08
C LYS A 510 7.48 6.01 1.24
N LEU A 511 6.79 4.93 0.95
CA LEU A 511 7.34 3.58 0.95
C LEU A 511 7.91 3.15 -0.41
N TRP A 512 7.38 3.72 -1.49
CA TRP A 512 7.91 3.54 -2.85
C TRP A 512 9.14 4.42 -3.09
N ASP A 513 9.12 5.66 -2.60
CA ASP A 513 10.24 6.60 -2.64
C ASP A 513 10.44 7.22 -1.26
N ALA A 514 11.53 6.81 -0.60
CA ALA A 514 11.89 7.32 0.72
C ALA A 514 12.44 8.76 0.69
N GLY A 515 12.70 9.32 -0.49
CA GLY A 515 13.18 10.67 -0.70
C GLY A 515 12.14 11.76 -0.42
N THR A 516 12.52 13.00 -0.72
CA THR A 516 11.60 14.15 -0.69
C THR A 516 10.71 14.07 -1.94
N PRO A 517 9.38 13.95 -1.79
CA PRO A 517 8.49 13.88 -2.94
C PRO A 517 8.61 15.13 -3.84
N PRO A 518 8.54 14.98 -5.17
CA PRO A 518 8.79 16.08 -6.11
C PRO A 518 7.65 17.10 -6.25
N LEU A 519 6.47 16.80 -5.69
CA LEU A 519 5.29 17.66 -5.75
C LEU A 519 5.07 18.34 -4.40
N THR A 520 4.49 19.54 -4.42
CA THR A 520 3.92 20.12 -3.20
C THR A 520 2.66 19.32 -2.80
N TRP A 521 2.25 19.39 -1.53
CA TRP A 521 1.01 18.73 -1.08
C TRP A 521 -0.22 19.11 -1.92
N THR A 522 -0.34 20.38 -2.31
CA THR A 522 -1.43 20.86 -3.18
C THR A 522 -1.38 20.20 -4.56
N GLN A 523 -0.20 20.10 -5.16
CA GLN A 523 -0.03 19.43 -6.45
C GLN A 523 -0.26 17.92 -6.36
N PHE A 524 0.19 17.29 -5.27
CA PHE A 524 -0.04 15.87 -4.99
C PHE A 524 -1.53 15.57 -4.83
N THR A 525 -2.27 16.41 -4.10
CA THR A 525 -3.72 16.29 -3.94
C THR A 525 -4.45 16.48 -5.27
N ALA A 526 -4.05 17.48 -6.06
CA ALA A 526 -4.61 17.70 -7.40
C ALA A 526 -4.34 16.52 -8.34
N LEU A 527 -3.17 15.89 -8.23
CA LEU A 527 -2.86 14.66 -8.96
C LEU A 527 -3.74 13.50 -8.50
N ALA A 528 -3.84 13.26 -7.19
CA ALA A 528 -4.69 12.22 -6.61
C ALA A 528 -6.17 12.36 -7.01
N ASN A 529 -6.68 13.58 -7.15
CA ASN A 529 -8.05 13.82 -7.63
C ASN A 529 -8.21 13.49 -9.12
N ARG A 530 -7.17 13.72 -9.94
CA ARG A 530 -7.21 13.41 -11.38
C ARG A 530 -7.06 11.91 -11.66
N LEU A 531 -6.39 11.18 -10.79
CA LEU A 531 -6.15 9.75 -10.94
C LEU A 531 -7.33 8.87 -10.49
N GLY A 532 -8.29 9.44 -9.75
CA GLY A 532 -9.36 8.69 -9.07
C GLY A 532 -9.03 8.41 -7.63
#